data_AF-A0A060CRQ5-F1
#
_entry.id   AF-A0A060CRQ5-F1
#
_cell.length_a   1.000
_cell.length_b   1.000
_cell.length_c   1.000
_cell.angle_alpha   90.00
_cell.angle_beta   90.00
_cell.angle_gamma   90.00
#
_symmetry.space_group_name_H-M   'P 1'
#
loop_
_entity.id
_entity.type
_entity.pdbx_description
1 polymer ?
#
loop_
_entity_poly.entity_id
_entity_poly.type
_entity_poly.pdbx_seq_one_letter_code
_entity_poly.pdbx_strand_id
1 'polypeptide(L)' 'ASSRRPQHFFNPDPIQHNLGLSRSYPDEQRFFFDHLQPARDGWGIAFCCGTSSVMRFAGLREIGFFPTDS' A
#
# COMPACT_ATOMS: atom_id res chain seq x y z
N ALA A 1 -6.65 -14.87 5.31
CA ALA A 1 -5.56 -14.73 4.32
C ALA A 1 -5.97 -13.77 3.21
N SER A 2 -5.21 -12.70 3.05
CA SER A 2 -5.25 -11.72 1.96
C SER A 2 -3.83 -11.63 1.38
N SER A 3 -3.69 -11.33 0.10
CA SER A 3 -2.39 -11.19 -0.57
C SER A 3 -2.28 -9.77 -1.11
N ARG A 4 -1.11 -9.15 -0.95
CA ARG A 4 -0.83 -7.76 -1.35
C ARG A 4 0.48 -7.72 -2.14
N ARG A 5 0.62 -6.73 -3.02
CA ARG A 5 1.90 -6.40 -3.66
C ARG A 5 2.22 -4.91 -3.48
N PRO A 6 3.50 -4.53 -3.40
CA PRO A 6 3.94 -3.14 -3.48
C PRO A 6 3.29 -2.37 -4.64
N GLN A 7 2.86 -1.14 -4.38
CA GLN A 7 2.42 -0.20 -5.42
C GLN A 7 3.60 0.71 -5.78
N HIS A 8 4.16 0.50 -6.97
CA HIS A 8 5.27 1.28 -7.49
C HIS A 8 4.81 2.17 -8.65
N PHE A 9 5.24 3.42 -8.68
CA PHE A 9 4.99 4.37 -9.76
C PHE A 9 6.28 4.66 -10.54
N PHE A 10 6.15 4.91 -11.85
CA PHE A 10 7.29 5.19 -12.73
C PHE A 10 7.64 6.67 -12.82
N ASN A 11 6.71 7.55 -12.46
CA ASN A 11 6.90 9.00 -12.41
C ASN A 11 7.30 9.42 -10.98
N PRO A 12 8.17 10.44 -10.84
CA PRO A 12 8.44 11.04 -9.53
C PRO A 12 7.19 11.71 -8.98
N ASP A 13 7.11 11.81 -7.65
CA ASP A 13 6.08 12.57 -6.96
C ASP A 13 6.31 14.10 -7.13
N PRO A 14 5.31 14.95 -6.80
CA PRO A 14 5.44 16.41 -6.95
C PRO A 14 6.56 17.04 -6.11
N ILE A 15 6.91 16.49 -4.95
CA ILE A 15 7.97 16.98 -4.07
C ILE A 15 9.34 16.60 -4.66
N GLN A 16 9.51 15.33 -5.06
CA GLN A 16 10.68 14.86 -5.82
C GLN A 16 10.94 15.69 -7.08
N HIS A 17 9.88 16.01 -7.83
CA HIS A 17 9.98 16.80 -9.05
C HIS A 17 10.36 18.26 -8.75
N ASN A 18 9.60 18.94 -7.89
CA ASN A 18 9.78 20.37 -7.61
C ASN A 18 11.10 20.69 -6.88
N LEU A 19 11.63 19.75 -6.10
CA LEU A 19 12.91 19.90 -5.37
C LEU A 19 14.10 19.23 -6.08
N GLY A 20 13.90 18.59 -7.24
CA GLY A 20 14.95 17.87 -7.98
C GLY A 20 15.51 16.63 -7.26
N LEU A 21 14.79 16.09 -6.27
CA LEU A 21 15.25 15.02 -5.38
C LEU A 21 15.08 13.61 -5.95
N SER A 22 14.44 13.44 -7.11
CA SER A 22 14.12 12.13 -7.73
C SER A 22 15.31 11.19 -7.99
N ARG A 23 16.55 11.68 -7.92
CA ARG A 23 17.79 10.86 -8.01
C ARG A 23 18.50 10.63 -6.66
N SER A 24 18.08 11.33 -5.62
CA SER A 24 18.77 11.41 -4.32
C SER A 24 17.93 10.88 -3.16
N TYR A 25 16.60 10.83 -3.32
CA TYR A 25 15.67 10.35 -2.30
C TYR A 25 14.55 9.52 -2.95
N PRO A 26 14.19 8.34 -2.42
CA PRO A 26 12.98 7.64 -2.83
C PRO A 26 11.72 8.42 -2.41
N ASP A 27 10.63 8.15 -3.11
CA ASP A 27 9.28 8.63 -2.76
C ASP A 27 8.81 8.03 -1.44
N GLU A 28 7.97 8.74 -0.67
CA GLU A 28 7.54 8.23 0.64
C GLU A 28 6.65 6.99 0.53
N GLN A 29 5.91 6.86 -0.58
CA GLN A 29 5.12 5.67 -0.89
C GLN A 29 6.00 4.42 -1.00
N ARG A 30 7.15 4.51 -1.69
CA ARG A 30 8.09 3.40 -1.79
C ARG A 30 8.65 2.97 -0.44
N PHE A 31 9.02 3.90 0.44
CA PHE A 31 9.44 3.53 1.81
C PHE A 31 8.33 2.78 2.56
N PHE A 32 7.08 3.21 2.41
CA PHE A 32 5.93 2.52 3.00
C PHE A 32 5.74 1.10 2.45
N PHE A 33 5.82 0.88 1.12
CA PHE A 33 5.61 -0.44 0.52
C PHE A 33 6.82 -1.38 0.59
N ASP A 34 8.05 -0.86 0.52
CA ASP A 34 9.27 -1.68 0.57
C ASP A 34 9.66 -2.05 2.01
N HIS A 35 9.26 -1.28 3.05
CA HIS A 35 9.67 -1.51 4.44
C HIS A 35 8.50 -1.61 5.43
N LEU A 36 7.63 -0.60 5.50
CA LEU A 36 6.61 -0.54 6.56
C LEU A 36 5.51 -1.59 6.39
N GLN A 37 5.06 -1.85 5.15
CA GLN A 37 4.03 -2.84 4.86
C GLN A 37 4.51 -4.30 5.07
N PRO A 38 5.71 -4.73 4.62
CA PRO A 38 6.28 -6.02 4.97
C PRO A 38 6.46 -6.21 6.48
N ALA A 39 6.92 -5.19 7.20
CA ALA A 39 7.03 -5.24 8.65
C ALA A 39 5.66 -5.46 9.33
N ARG A 40 4.60 -4.79 8.86
CA ARG A 40 3.21 -5.01 9.34
C ARG A 40 2.67 -6.39 8.99
N ASP A 41 3.02 -6.95 7.83
CA ASP A 41 2.61 -8.31 7.43
C ASP A 41 3.24 -9.38 8.32
N GLY A 42 4.49 -9.19 8.75
CA GLY A 42 5.16 -10.04 9.74
C GLY A 42 4.49 -10.09 11.11
N TRP A 43 3.67 -9.08 11.45
CA TRP A 43 2.81 -9.05 12.65
C TRP A 43 1.33 -9.36 12.34
N GLY A 44 0.99 -9.78 11.12
CA GLY A 44 -0.38 -10.12 10.69
C GLY A 44 -1.32 -8.93 10.46
N ILE A 45 -0.82 -7.70 10.51
CA ILE A 45 -1.61 -6.45 10.50
C ILE A 45 -1.48 -5.67 9.17
N ALA A 46 -1.52 -6.36 8.02
CA ALA A 46 -1.38 -5.76 6.68
C ALA A 46 -2.67 -5.11 6.15
N PHE A 47 -2.63 -3.79 5.88
CA PHE A 47 -3.62 -2.82 6.42
C PHE A 47 -3.23 -1.20 6.21
N CYS A 48 -3.75 -0.97 4.91
CA CYS A 48 -4.47 -1.57 3.75
C CYS A 48 -4.42 -0.45 2.64
N CYS A 49 -4.52 -0.71 1.33
CA CYS A 49 -4.24 0.33 0.30
C CYS A 49 -5.21 0.47 -0.90
N GLY A 50 -6.37 -0.20 -0.91
CA GLY A 50 -7.38 -0.09 -1.99
C GLY A 50 -7.01 -0.75 -3.33
N THR A 51 -5.74 -0.68 -3.76
CA THR A 51 -5.22 -1.35 -4.97
C THR A 51 -4.32 -2.55 -4.61
N SER A 52 -3.83 -3.26 -5.65
CA SER A 52 -2.81 -4.33 -5.56
C SER A 52 -3.05 -5.40 -4.48
N SER A 53 -4.32 -5.67 -4.15
CA SER A 53 -4.74 -6.52 -3.04
C SER A 53 -5.80 -7.54 -3.49
N VAL A 54 -5.65 -8.80 -3.07
CA VAL A 54 -6.57 -9.91 -3.37
C VAL A 54 -6.97 -10.61 -2.07
N MET A 55 -8.27 -10.75 -1.82
CA MET A 55 -8.81 -11.34 -0.58
C MET A 55 -9.85 -12.41 -0.85
N ARG A 56 -10.08 -13.29 0.14
CA ARG A 56 -11.09 -14.36 0.07
C ARG A 56 -12.49 -13.77 0.26
N PHE A 57 -13.32 -13.85 -0.78
CA PHE A 57 -14.69 -13.33 -0.79
C PHE A 57 -15.58 -13.86 0.36
N ALA A 58 -15.34 -15.07 0.84
CA ALA A 58 -16.03 -15.63 2.01
C ALA A 58 -15.85 -14.76 3.28
N GLY A 59 -14.60 -14.36 3.60
CA GLY A 59 -14.32 -13.50 4.74
C GLY A 59 -14.80 -12.05 4.54
N LEU A 60 -14.87 -11.58 3.30
CA LEU A 60 -15.49 -10.28 2.99
C LEU A 60 -17.00 -10.30 3.26
N ARG A 61 -17.69 -11.41 2.96
CA ARG A 61 -19.12 -11.58 3.30
C ARG A 61 -19.36 -11.67 4.81
N GLU A 62 -18.45 -12.33 5.54
CA GLU A 62 -18.52 -12.52 6.99
C GLU A 62 -18.48 -11.18 7.76
N ILE A 63 -17.70 -10.21 7.30
CA ILE A 63 -17.58 -8.87 7.91
C ILE A 63 -18.61 -7.84 7.41
N GLY A 64 -19.60 -8.24 6.59
CA GLY A 64 -20.61 -7.32 6.06
C GLY A 64 -20.18 -6.52 4.82
N PHE A 65 -19.22 -7.03 4.04
CA PHE A 65 -18.60 -6.40 2.86
C PHE A 65 -17.68 -5.21 3.18
N PHE A 66 -17.51 -4.28 2.24
CA PHE A 66 -16.71 -3.07 2.42
C PHE A 66 -17.53 -2.01 3.17
N PRO A 67 -16.94 -1.27 4.14
CA PRO A 67 -17.57 -0.06 4.65
C PRO A 67 -17.69 1.00 3.54
N THR A 68 -18.83 1.66 3.47
CA THR A 68 -19.13 2.73 2.49
C THR A 68 -19.30 4.10 3.11
N ASP A 69 -19.39 4.19 4.43
CA ASP A 69 -19.48 5.44 5.17
C ASP A 69 -18.14 6.18 5.13
N SER A 70 -18.17 7.52 5.22
CA SER A 70 -17.02 8.44 5.05
C SER A 70 -16.99 9.50 6.14
#